data_AF-V7EK07-F1
#
_entry.id   AF-V7EK07-F1
#
_cell.length_a   1.000
_cell.length_b   1.000
_cell.length_c   1.000
_cell.angle_alpha   90.00
_cell.angle_beta   90.00
_cell.angle_gamma   90.00
#
_symmetry.space_group_name_H-M   'P 1'
#
loop_
_entity.id
_entity.type
_entity.pdbx_description
1 polymer ?
#
loop_
_entity_poly.entity_id
_entity_poly.type
_entity_poly.pdbx_seq_one_letter_code
_entity_poly.pdbx_strand_id
1 'polypeptide(L)'
;NFVSTEVHKTYSPFFRGLEGEAKAAQVALLESRLRLVEAKLADGRSYLLGETFTPADAYLFTVTNWSRGIGHDLSAFPRLVALRERIAARPAVQAAMRAEGLPV
;
A
#
# COMPACT_ATOMS: atom_id res chain seq x y z
N ASN A 1 3.87 -14.55 4.24
CA ASN A 1 4.19 -13.12 4.03
C ASN A 1 2.89 -12.32 4.13
N PHE A 2 2.76 -11.44 5.14
CA PHE A 2 1.54 -10.65 5.44
C PHE A 2 1.07 -9.77 4.27
N VAL A 3 1.99 -9.10 3.56
CA VAL A 3 1.61 -8.22 2.42
C VAL A 3 0.89 -9.03 1.35
N SER A 4 1.33 -10.26 1.10
CA SER A 4 0.72 -11.13 0.08
C SER A 4 -0.65 -11.67 0.48
N THR A 5 -0.84 -12.04 1.74
CA THR A 5 -2.04 -12.75 2.18
C THR A 5 -3.11 -11.83 2.73
N GLU A 6 -2.73 -10.74 3.41
CA GLU A 6 -3.67 -9.85 4.09
C GLU A 6 -3.86 -8.52 3.35
N VAL A 7 -2.81 -7.98 2.70
CA VAL A 7 -2.94 -6.70 2.00
C VAL A 7 -3.38 -6.93 0.55
N HIS A 8 -2.58 -7.64 -0.25
CA HIS A 8 -2.87 -7.89 -1.67
C HIS A 8 -4.24 -8.58 -1.86
N LYS A 9 -4.52 -9.66 -1.12
CA LYS A 9 -5.81 -10.35 -1.25
C LYS A 9 -6.99 -9.46 -0.91
N THR A 10 -6.83 -8.47 -0.04
CA THR A 10 -7.90 -7.54 0.32
C THR A 10 -8.11 -6.46 -0.76
N TYR A 11 -7.10 -6.14 -1.57
CA TYR A 11 -7.31 -5.32 -2.78
C TYR A 11 -7.97 -6.10 -3.94
N SER A 12 -7.74 -7.42 -4.03
CA SER A 12 -8.12 -8.22 -5.20
C SER A 12 -9.61 -8.13 -5.60
N PRO A 13 -10.59 -8.13 -4.65
CA PRO A 13 -12.00 -8.03 -5.01
C PRO A 13 -12.41 -6.75 -5.72
N PHE A 14 -11.72 -5.62 -5.50
CA PHE A 14 -12.08 -4.35 -6.15
C PHE A 14 -11.91 -4.40 -7.68
N PHE A 15 -11.02 -5.27 -8.19
CA PHE A 15 -10.83 -5.48 -9.63
C PHE A 15 -11.93 -6.34 -10.28
N ARG A 16 -12.88 -6.86 -9.48
CA ARG A 16 -14.02 -7.65 -9.97
C ARG A 16 -15.34 -6.88 -10.00
N GLY A 17 -15.32 -5.57 -9.71
CA GLY A 17 -16.50 -4.72 -9.72
C GLY A 17 -17.38 -4.87 -8.47
N LEU A 18 -16.86 -4.46 -7.31
CA LEU A 18 -17.66 -4.39 -6.08
C LEU A 18 -18.50 -3.11 -6.05
N GLU A 19 -19.74 -3.24 -5.56
CA GLU A 19 -20.70 -2.14 -5.40
C GLU A 19 -21.44 -2.23 -4.05
N GLY A 20 -22.14 -1.15 -3.69
CA GLY A 20 -23.01 -1.09 -2.50
C GLY A 20 -22.34 -1.52 -1.19
N GLU A 21 -23.08 -2.27 -0.38
CA GLU A 21 -22.61 -2.76 0.92
C GLU A 21 -21.39 -3.67 0.82
N ALA A 22 -21.28 -4.47 -0.25
CA ALA A 22 -20.11 -5.34 -0.45
C ALA A 22 -18.83 -4.52 -0.65
N LYS A 23 -18.90 -3.42 -1.41
CA LYS A 23 -17.78 -2.47 -1.53
C LYS A 23 -17.44 -1.85 -0.19
N ALA A 24 -18.44 -1.38 0.57
CA ALA A 24 -18.23 -0.75 1.87
C ALA A 24 -17.57 -1.72 2.88
N ALA A 25 -18.06 -2.95 2.97
CA ALA A 25 -17.48 -3.99 3.82
C ALA A 25 -16.03 -4.32 3.42
N GLN A 26 -15.75 -4.38 2.11
CA GLN A 26 -14.39 -4.62 1.62
C GLN A 26 -13.44 -3.46 1.93
N VAL A 27 -13.91 -2.20 1.84
CA VAL A 27 -13.13 -1.02 2.25
C VAL A 27 -12.82 -1.08 3.75
N ALA A 28 -13.81 -1.37 4.60
CA ALA A 28 -13.59 -1.52 6.03
C ALA A 28 -12.57 -2.63 6.36
N LEU A 29 -12.62 -3.75 5.63
CA LEU A 29 -11.62 -4.81 5.76
C LEU A 29 -10.23 -4.33 5.32
N LEU A 30 -10.12 -3.63 4.19
CA LEU A 30 -8.86 -3.07 3.71
C LEU A 30 -8.24 -2.12 4.74
N GLU A 31 -9.02 -1.18 5.24
CA GLU A 31 -8.58 -0.23 6.28
C GLU A 31 -8.10 -0.96 7.53
N SER A 32 -8.79 -2.04 7.96
CA SER A 32 -8.36 -2.84 9.11
C SER A 32 -6.96 -3.44 8.93
N ARG A 33 -6.62 -3.87 7.70
CA ARG A 33 -5.30 -4.44 7.38
C ARG A 33 -4.23 -3.37 7.28
N LEU A 34 -4.56 -2.19 6.72
CA LEU A 34 -3.66 -1.06 6.67
C LEU A 34 -3.40 -0.46 8.06
N ARG A 35 -4.38 -0.50 8.98
CA ARG A 35 -4.16 -0.14 10.40
C ARG A 35 -3.06 -1.00 11.06
N LEU A 36 -2.96 -2.28 10.70
CA LEU A 36 -1.87 -3.14 11.21
C LEU A 36 -0.51 -2.71 10.65
N VAL A 37 -0.45 -2.31 9.38
CA VAL A 37 0.78 -1.76 8.76
C VAL A 37 1.17 -0.43 9.42
N GLU A 38 0.20 0.48 9.59
CA GLU A 38 0.38 1.76 10.27
C GLU A 38 0.90 1.58 11.70
N ALA A 39 0.34 0.62 12.44
CA ALA A 39 0.81 0.26 13.79
C ALA A 39 2.22 -0.34 13.77
N LYS A 40 2.55 -1.15 12.77
CA LYS A 40 3.90 -1.74 12.63
C LYS A 40 4.98 -0.68 12.43
N LEU A 41 4.64 0.44 11.80
CA LEU A 41 5.52 1.59 11.57
C LEU A 41 5.58 2.57 12.75
N ALA A 42 4.86 2.29 13.86
CA ALA A 42 4.76 3.20 15.01
C ALA A 42 6.09 3.46 15.74
N ASP A 43 7.04 2.54 15.62
CA ASP A 43 8.35 2.63 16.29
C ASP A 43 9.37 3.49 15.54
N GLY A 44 8.94 4.20 14.50
CA GLY A 44 9.79 5.15 13.76
C GLY A 44 10.74 4.51 12.75
N ARG A 45 10.63 3.20 12.51
CA ARG A 45 11.46 2.50 11.51
C ARG A 45 11.34 3.12 10.12
N SER A 46 12.45 3.10 9.38
CA SER A 46 12.49 3.63 8.01
C SER A 46 11.78 2.75 6.97
N TYR A 47 11.67 1.44 7.20
CA TYR A 47 11.08 0.46 6.29
C TYR A 47 10.38 -0.65 7.09
N LEU A 48 9.59 -1.50 6.44
CA LEU A 48 8.78 -2.52 7.12
C LEU A 48 9.59 -3.41 8.06
N LEU A 49 10.81 -3.76 7.66
CA LEU A 49 11.68 -4.69 8.39
C LEU A 49 12.83 -4.00 9.15
N GLY A 50 12.80 -2.66 9.29
CA GLY A 50 13.81 -1.89 10.02
C GLY A 50 14.39 -0.77 9.17
N GLU A 51 15.71 -0.59 9.20
CA GLU A 51 16.37 0.56 8.54
C GLU A 51 16.76 0.33 7.08
N THR A 52 16.68 -0.91 6.61
CA THR A 52 17.07 -1.26 5.23
C THR A 52 15.85 -1.57 4.38
N PHE A 53 15.83 -1.03 3.15
CA PHE A 53 14.82 -1.35 2.16
C PHE A 53 14.90 -2.81 1.74
N THR A 54 13.76 -3.49 1.66
CA THR A 54 13.65 -4.91 1.32
C THR A 54 12.60 -5.14 0.23
N PRO A 55 12.54 -6.35 -0.37
CA PRO A 55 11.46 -6.71 -1.29
C PRO A 55 10.05 -6.58 -0.68
N ALA A 56 9.91 -6.65 0.65
CA ALA A 56 8.62 -6.44 1.31
C ALA A 56 8.10 -5.00 1.11
N ASP A 57 9.00 -4.02 1.13
CA ASP A 57 8.68 -2.60 0.92
C ASP A 57 8.25 -2.33 -0.53
N ALA A 58 9.00 -2.87 -1.50
CA ALA A 58 8.64 -2.80 -2.92
C ALA A 58 7.24 -3.39 -3.18
N TYR A 59 6.96 -4.54 -2.57
CA TYR A 59 5.67 -5.20 -2.73
C TYR A 59 4.54 -4.39 -2.10
N LEU A 60 4.72 -3.90 -0.87
CA LEU A 60 3.73 -3.05 -0.22
C LEU A 60 3.45 -1.78 -1.02
N PHE A 61 4.50 -1.11 -1.52
CA PHE A 61 4.38 0.08 -2.37
C PHE A 61 3.53 -0.19 -3.60
N THR A 62 3.79 -1.30 -4.28
CA THR A 62 3.05 -1.71 -5.48
C THR A 62 1.57 -1.92 -5.18
N VAL A 63 1.23 -2.75 -4.17
CA VAL A 63 -0.18 -3.09 -3.89
C VAL A 63 -0.96 -1.90 -3.35
N THR A 64 -0.33 -1.03 -2.56
CA THR A 64 -1.00 0.17 -2.05
C THR A 64 -1.14 1.27 -3.12
N ASN A 65 -0.43 1.16 -4.25
CA ASN A 65 -0.60 2.07 -5.39
C ASN A 65 -1.99 1.93 -6.04
N TRP A 66 -2.62 0.77 -5.90
CA TRP A 66 -3.97 0.51 -6.42
C TRP A 66 -5.06 1.32 -5.72
N SER A 67 -4.79 1.89 -4.54
CA SER A 67 -5.74 2.73 -3.79
C SER A 67 -6.32 3.85 -4.64
N ARG A 68 -5.48 4.50 -5.47
CA ARG A 68 -5.92 5.55 -6.40
C ARG A 68 -6.97 5.05 -7.38
N GLY A 69 -6.75 3.88 -7.98
CA GLY A 69 -7.66 3.32 -8.98
C GLY A 69 -9.01 2.88 -8.42
N ILE A 70 -9.06 2.54 -7.12
CA ILE A 70 -10.30 2.11 -6.45
C ILE A 70 -10.99 3.24 -5.66
N GLY A 71 -10.42 4.45 -5.67
CA GLY A 71 -10.93 5.61 -4.93
C GLY A 71 -10.79 5.50 -3.41
N HIS A 72 -9.78 4.75 -2.92
CA HIS A 72 -9.48 4.61 -1.50
C HIS A 72 -8.42 5.64 -1.08
N ASP A 73 -8.77 6.50 -0.13
CA ASP A 73 -7.86 7.52 0.40
C ASP A 73 -6.95 6.91 1.49
N LEU A 74 -5.65 7.15 1.37
CA LEU A 74 -4.65 6.69 2.33
C LEU A 74 -4.30 7.73 3.40
N SER A 75 -4.90 8.92 3.37
CA SER A 75 -4.61 10.02 4.32
C SER A 75 -4.79 9.64 5.80
N ALA A 76 -5.68 8.67 6.08
CA ALA A 76 -5.87 8.10 7.41
C ALA A 76 -4.68 7.26 7.94
N PHE A 77 -3.68 6.97 7.11
CA PHE A 77 -2.50 6.15 7.43
C PHE A 77 -1.20 6.94 7.20
N PRO A 78 -0.91 7.98 8.00
CA PRO A 78 0.19 8.90 7.74
C PRO A 78 1.57 8.25 7.72
N ARG A 79 1.83 7.21 8.53
CA ARG A 79 3.14 6.52 8.51
C ARG A 79 3.27 5.65 7.27
N LEU A 80 2.19 5.01 6.82
CA LEU A 80 2.16 4.31 5.54
C LEU A 80 2.39 5.29 4.38
N VAL A 81 1.77 6.46 4.40
CA VAL A 81 2.00 7.50 3.38
C VAL A 81 3.46 7.94 3.39
N ALA A 82 4.05 8.25 4.55
CA ALA A 82 5.46 8.61 4.65
C ALA A 82 6.42 7.49 4.16
N LEU A 83 6.09 6.22 4.44
CA LEU A 83 6.83 5.08 3.88
C LEU A 83 6.73 5.05 2.35
N ARG A 84 5.52 5.24 1.79
CA ARG A 84 5.30 5.26 0.34
C ARG A 84 6.08 6.39 -0.33
N GLU A 85 6.08 7.59 0.24
CA GLU A 85 6.85 8.74 -0.26
C GLU A 85 8.35 8.46 -0.27
N ARG A 86 8.88 7.89 0.83
CA ARG A 86 10.29 7.48 0.91
C ARG A 86 10.66 6.46 -0.16
N ILE A 87 9.78 5.49 -0.43
CA ILE A 87 10.00 4.48 -1.48
C ILE A 87 9.89 5.11 -2.87
N ALA A 88 8.90 5.97 -3.11
CA ALA A 88 8.72 6.69 -4.37
C ALA A 88 9.92 7.57 -4.73
N ALA A 89 10.60 8.15 -3.73
CA ALA A 89 11.80 8.96 -3.94
C ALA A 89 13.03 8.17 -4.41
N ARG A 90 13.01 6.83 -4.35
CA ARG A 90 14.17 6.00 -4.73
C ARG A 90 14.37 6.04 -6.26
N PRO A 91 15.58 6.32 -6.78
CA PRO A 91 15.81 6.43 -8.23
C PRO A 91 15.36 5.21 -9.05
N ALA A 92 15.56 4.00 -8.52
CA ALA A 92 15.12 2.77 -9.18
C ALA A 92 13.59 2.64 -9.24
N VAL A 93 12.87 3.10 -8.21
CA VAL A 93 11.40 3.11 -8.20
C VAL A 93 10.90 4.13 -9.21
N GLN A 94 11.46 5.34 -9.24
CA GLN A 94 11.09 6.35 -10.24
C GLN A 94 11.37 5.88 -11.67
N ALA A 95 12.50 5.21 -11.91
CA ALA A 95 12.82 4.62 -13.21
C ALA A 95 11.80 3.56 -13.61
N ALA A 96 11.40 2.66 -12.70
CA ALA A 96 10.37 1.65 -12.95
C ALA A 96 9.01 2.30 -13.25
N MET A 97 8.56 3.26 -12.43
CA MET A 97 7.31 4.00 -12.64
C MET A 97 7.26 4.65 -14.03
N ARG A 98 8.35 5.33 -14.44
CA ARG A 98 8.44 5.92 -15.78
C ARG A 98 8.44 4.87 -16.89
N ALA A 99 9.18 3.77 -16.72
CA ALA A 99 9.22 2.68 -17.70
C ALA A 99 7.85 2.01 -17.91
N GLU A 100 7.01 1.98 -16.87
CA GLU A 100 5.65 1.47 -16.92
C GLU A 100 4.60 2.54 -17.30
N GLY A 101 5.01 3.77 -17.63
CA GLY A 101 4.11 4.85 -18.03
C GLY A 101 3.26 5.43 -16.88
N LEU A 102 3.70 5.24 -15.64
CA LEU A 102 3.02 5.69 -14.44
C LEU A 102 3.60 7.03 -13.94
N PRO A 103 2.78 7.89 -13.31
CA PRO A 103 3.27 9.10 -12.68
C PRO A 103 4.16 8.74 -11.48
N VAL A 104 5.26 9.47 -11.33
CA VAL A 104 6.19 9.35 -10.20
C VAL A 104 5.70 10.13 -9.00
#